data_AF-A0A956JYF7-F1
#
_entry.id   AF-A0A956JYF7-F1
#
_cell.length_a   1.000
_cell.length_b   1.000
_cell.length_c   1.000
_cell.angle_alpha   90.00
_cell.angle_beta   90.00
_cell.angle_gamma   90.00
#
_symmetry.space_group_name_H-M   'P 1'
#
loop_
_entity.id
_entity.type
_entity.pdbx_description
1 polymer ?
#
loop_
_entity_poly.entity_id
_entity_poly.type
_entity_poly.pdbx_seq_one_letter_code
_entity_poly.pdbx_strand_id
1 'polypeptide(L)'
;SRGRVIAAAAGFAAAVLTHKFAAGLALVVTVPAVAVEIYAHRTSPRWRWLAAPGRLLVGAAIVGGGVLLLSVGASILFPDRFLGLDELHLIDRMFTSTARWEIPTLQLGRRTMWLGHEPAIGGVLGLAVLGLLAARRWWSGAPRLGWRPGTGGAAVALAALAVLVALPWLDVGDVQGLPFRLRIVAFVPMALVGAAAAGLALARVTPTTRATVALAFAVTWVGLQPPWRDEGVVRAHPAMVSAVIALDGALPDDAMVVIPERHILFMVAWYTRYPAWLHPDHVPEAHRWRIMPLAFIGRDSPLDRALMAARAEPGLVAPIGTHPRHPDGLVAVPEATWRWVLDRLPERARQRFQRWPTI
;
A
#
# COMPACT_ATOMS: atom_id res chain seq x y z
N SER A 1 -17.62 -14.73 24.75
CA SER A 1 -18.35 -13.76 25.59
C SER A 1 -18.66 -12.53 24.74
N ARG A 2 -19.77 -11.85 25.02
CA ARG A 2 -20.20 -10.65 24.28
C ARG A 2 -19.11 -9.57 24.22
N GLY A 3 -18.37 -9.36 25.31
CA GLY A 3 -17.26 -8.40 25.34
C GLY A 3 -16.12 -8.66 24.33
N ARG A 4 -15.86 -9.91 23.94
CA ARG A 4 -14.82 -10.20 22.92
C ARG A 4 -15.30 -9.90 21.51
N VAL A 5 -16.58 -10.15 21.23
CA VAL A 5 -17.18 -9.81 19.94
C VAL A 5 -17.20 -8.30 19.76
N ILE A 6 -17.56 -7.57 20.81
CA ILE A 6 -17.51 -6.11 20.83
C ILE A 6 -16.08 -5.59 20.62
N ALA A 7 -15.08 -6.15 21.31
CA ALA A 7 -13.68 -5.76 21.13
C ALA A 7 -13.17 -6.06 19.71
N ALA A 8 -13.52 -7.21 19.13
CA ALA A 8 -13.16 -7.56 17.75
C ALA A 8 -13.84 -6.64 16.73
N ALA A 9 -15.13 -6.34 16.93
CA ALA A 9 -15.88 -5.42 16.07
C ALA A 9 -15.34 -3.99 16.16
N ALA A 10 -15.00 -3.52 17.36
CA ALA A 10 -14.38 -2.20 17.57
C ALA A 10 -12.98 -2.14 16.95
N GLY A 11 -12.16 -3.18 17.11
CA GLY A 11 -10.85 -3.28 16.46
C GLY A 11 -10.95 -3.32 14.93
N PHE A 12 -11.94 -4.02 14.38
CA PHE A 12 -12.21 -4.03 12.95
C PHE A 12 -12.69 -2.67 12.44
N ALA A 13 -13.63 -2.03 13.13
CA ALA A 13 -14.11 -0.68 12.79
C ALA A 13 -12.96 0.34 12.84
N ALA A 14 -12.11 0.28 13.88
CA ALA A 14 -10.91 1.10 13.96
C ALA A 14 -9.98 0.84 12.78
N ALA A 15 -9.70 -0.42 12.42
CA ALA A 15 -8.88 -0.76 11.25
C ALA A 15 -9.47 -0.23 9.94
N VAL A 16 -10.80 -0.31 9.74
CA VAL A 16 -11.50 0.25 8.57
C VAL A 16 -11.35 1.76 8.50
N LEU A 17 -11.53 2.43 9.64
CA LEU A 17 -11.46 3.89 9.75
C LEU A 17 -10.03 4.42 9.57
N THR A 18 -9.02 3.68 10.04
CA THR A 18 -7.61 4.08 9.90
C THR A 18 -7.08 3.79 8.50
N HIS A 19 -7.38 2.62 7.93
CA HIS A 19 -6.87 2.24 6.62
C HIS A 19 -7.68 1.09 5.99
N LYS A 20 -8.46 1.36 4.94
CA LYS A 20 -9.33 0.36 4.28
C LYS A 20 -8.61 -0.92 3.88
N PHE A 21 -7.34 -0.81 3.44
CA PHE A 21 -6.50 -1.95 3.10
C PHE A 21 -6.14 -2.82 4.31
N ALA A 22 -5.97 -2.21 5.49
CA ALA A 22 -5.67 -2.93 6.74
C ALA A 22 -6.84 -3.82 7.16
N ALA A 23 -8.07 -3.31 7.04
CA ALA A 23 -9.28 -4.07 7.31
C ALA A 23 -9.46 -5.24 6.34
N GLY A 24 -9.21 -5.02 5.05
CA GLY A 24 -9.22 -6.09 4.03
C GLY A 24 -8.22 -7.19 4.36
N LEU A 25 -6.98 -6.82 4.66
CA LEU A 25 -5.91 -7.74 5.02
C LEU A 25 -6.23 -8.52 6.32
N ALA A 26 -6.77 -7.84 7.33
CA ALA A 26 -7.19 -8.47 8.57
C ALA A 26 -8.29 -9.53 8.31
N LEU A 27 -9.31 -9.23 7.51
CA LEU A 27 -10.36 -10.19 7.16
C LEU A 27 -9.82 -11.38 6.38
N VAL A 28 -9.03 -11.11 5.35
CA VAL A 28 -8.45 -12.10 4.45
C VAL A 28 -7.54 -13.08 5.20
N VAL A 29 -6.82 -12.63 6.24
CA VAL A 29 -5.98 -13.51 7.06
C VAL A 29 -6.78 -14.20 8.18
N THR A 30 -7.63 -13.46 8.89
CA THR A 30 -8.28 -13.99 10.11
C THR A 30 -9.46 -14.90 9.82
N VAL A 31 -10.27 -14.62 8.79
CA VAL A 31 -11.47 -15.41 8.47
C VAL A 31 -11.11 -16.84 8.07
N PRO A 32 -10.16 -17.09 7.13
CA PRO A 32 -9.77 -18.46 6.77
C PRO A 32 -9.11 -19.20 7.93
N ALA A 33 -8.26 -18.52 8.71
CA ALA A 33 -7.62 -19.11 9.87
C ALA A 33 -8.64 -19.59 10.92
N VAL A 34 -9.68 -18.78 11.18
CA VAL A 34 -10.79 -19.15 12.06
C VAL A 34 -11.62 -20.29 11.47
N ALA A 35 -11.93 -20.25 10.17
CA ALA A 35 -12.71 -21.29 9.50
C ALA A 35 -12.02 -22.66 9.52
N VAL A 36 -10.72 -22.72 9.21
CA VAL A 36 -9.91 -23.95 9.25
C VAL A 36 -9.90 -24.55 10.65
N GLU A 37 -9.77 -23.72 11.69
CA GLU A 37 -9.71 -24.21 13.06
C GLU A 37 -11.08 -24.67 13.59
N ILE A 38 -12.18 -24.00 13.20
CA ILE A 38 -13.55 -24.46 13.48
C ILE A 38 -13.81 -25.82 12.81
N TYR A 39 -13.42 -25.97 11.54
CA TYR A 39 -13.57 -27.22 10.80
C TYR A 39 -12.75 -28.36 11.43
N ALA A 40 -11.52 -28.08 11.85
CA ALA A 40 -10.64 -29.03 12.52
C ALA A 40 -11.18 -29.50 13.90
N HIS A 41 -12.05 -28.71 14.55
CA HIS A 41 -12.71 -29.09 15.79
C HIS A 41 -14.04 -29.83 15.63
N ARG A 42 -14.76 -29.60 14.53
CA ARG A 42 -16.04 -30.28 14.25
C ARG A 42 -15.87 -31.69 13.68
N THR A 43 -14.71 -32.02 13.11
CA THR A 43 -14.45 -33.34 12.52
C THR A 43 -14.22 -34.42 13.59
N SER A 44 -14.90 -35.57 13.43
CA SER A 44 -15.07 -36.60 14.46
C SER A 44 -13.76 -37.30 14.88
N PRO A 45 -13.74 -38.01 16.03
CA PRO A 45 -12.56 -38.74 16.51
C PRO A 45 -11.96 -39.72 15.51
N ARG A 46 -12.79 -40.28 14.62
CA ARG A 46 -12.38 -41.23 13.57
C ARG A 46 -11.56 -40.58 12.44
N TRP A 47 -11.48 -39.26 12.35
CA TRP A 47 -10.63 -38.56 11.38
C TRP A 47 -9.37 -37.96 12.02
N ARG A 48 -9.07 -38.30 13.30
CA ARG A 48 -7.91 -37.81 14.05
C ARG A 48 -6.57 -38.43 13.65
N TRP A 49 -6.56 -39.61 13.02
CA TRP A 49 -5.32 -40.28 12.57
C TRP A 49 -4.77 -39.69 11.26
N LEU A 50 -5.61 -39.00 10.48
CA LEU A 50 -5.19 -38.15 9.35
C LEU A 50 -4.68 -36.76 9.81
N ALA A 51 -4.35 -36.57 11.10
CA ALA A 51 -3.91 -35.30 11.71
C ALA A 51 -2.39 -35.16 11.89
N ALA A 52 -1.61 -35.82 11.03
CA ALA A 52 -0.16 -35.70 10.92
C ALA A 52 0.30 -34.29 10.49
N PRO A 53 1.62 -33.95 10.59
CA PRO A 53 2.25 -32.68 10.20
C PRO A 53 1.80 -32.06 8.86
N GLY A 54 1.21 -32.84 7.95
CA GLY A 54 0.53 -32.34 6.75
C GLY A 54 -0.60 -31.32 7.01
N ARG A 55 -1.19 -31.23 8.21
CA ARG A 55 -2.25 -30.23 8.51
C ARG A 55 -1.77 -28.79 8.60
N LEU A 56 -0.49 -28.52 8.92
CA LEU A 56 0.04 -27.15 8.85
C LEU A 56 0.15 -26.70 7.39
N LEU A 57 0.58 -27.60 6.50
CA LEU A 57 0.66 -27.34 5.07
C LEU A 57 -0.71 -27.24 4.42
N VAL A 58 -1.66 -28.12 4.75
CA VAL A 58 -3.03 -28.06 4.23
C VAL A 58 -3.79 -26.86 4.79
N GLY A 59 -3.61 -26.54 6.09
CA GLY A 59 -4.16 -25.32 6.69
C GLY A 59 -3.57 -24.06 6.07
N ALA A 60 -2.24 -24.01 5.87
CA ALA A 60 -1.57 -22.93 5.16
C ALA A 60 -1.97 -22.86 3.69
N ALA A 61 -2.26 -23.98 3.02
CA ALA A 61 -2.72 -24.03 1.64
C ALA A 61 -4.19 -23.61 1.51
N ILE A 62 -5.05 -23.91 2.50
CA ILE A 62 -6.45 -23.45 2.52
C ILE A 62 -6.51 -21.96 2.90
N VAL A 63 -5.69 -21.52 3.85
CA VAL A 63 -5.58 -20.09 4.18
C VAL A 63 -4.97 -19.36 3.00
N GLY A 64 -3.86 -19.82 2.45
CA GLY A 64 -3.20 -19.24 1.27
C GLY A 64 -4.09 -19.27 0.03
N GLY A 65 -4.78 -20.37 -0.22
CA GLY A 65 -5.73 -20.53 -1.33
C GLY A 65 -7.01 -19.72 -1.15
N GLY A 66 -7.50 -19.59 0.09
CA GLY A 66 -8.64 -18.73 0.43
C GLY A 66 -8.30 -17.25 0.36
N VAL A 67 -7.09 -16.88 0.79
CA VAL A 67 -6.51 -15.54 0.58
C VAL A 67 -6.40 -15.25 -0.91
N LEU A 68 -5.83 -16.17 -1.68
CA LEU A 68 -5.69 -16.06 -3.13
C LEU A 68 -7.05 -15.92 -3.83
N LEU A 69 -8.03 -16.78 -3.50
CA LEU A 69 -9.38 -16.73 -4.07
C LEU A 69 -10.14 -15.46 -3.69
N LEU A 70 -10.00 -14.97 -2.44
CA LEU A 70 -10.59 -13.71 -2.02
C LEU A 70 -9.91 -12.51 -2.70
N SER A 71 -8.59 -12.55 -2.86
CA SER A 71 -7.83 -11.54 -3.61
C SER A 71 -8.25 -11.52 -5.08
N VAL A 72 -8.40 -12.68 -5.72
CA VAL A 72 -8.88 -12.83 -7.11
C VAL A 72 -10.34 -12.40 -7.25
N GLY A 73 -11.22 -12.79 -6.31
CA GLY A 73 -12.61 -12.36 -6.31
C GLY A 73 -12.76 -10.86 -6.10
N ALA A 74 -11.96 -10.28 -5.20
CA ALA A 74 -11.92 -8.84 -4.96
C ALA A 74 -11.34 -8.07 -6.15
N SER A 75 -10.37 -8.64 -6.89
CA SER A 75 -9.85 -8.03 -8.12
C SER A 75 -10.81 -8.10 -9.29
N ILE A 76 -11.70 -9.10 -9.34
CA ILE A 76 -12.77 -9.15 -10.35
C ILE A 76 -13.85 -8.08 -10.04
N LEU A 77 -14.22 -7.94 -8.77
CA LEU A 77 -15.29 -7.00 -8.36
C LEU A 77 -14.81 -5.54 -8.29
N PHE A 78 -13.52 -5.32 -8.01
CA PHE A 78 -12.91 -4.00 -7.89
C PHE A 78 -11.51 -4.00 -8.54
N PRO A 79 -11.45 -4.09 -9.89
CA PRO A 79 -10.20 -4.22 -10.63
C PRO A 79 -9.21 -3.08 -10.37
N ASP A 80 -9.71 -1.87 -10.10
CA ASP A 80 -8.86 -0.72 -9.79
C ASP A 80 -8.34 -0.71 -8.33
N ARG A 81 -8.74 -1.68 -7.49
CA ARG A 81 -8.46 -1.69 -6.04
C ARG A 81 -7.71 -2.91 -5.54
N PHE A 82 -7.69 -4.02 -6.29
CA PHE A 82 -7.03 -5.26 -5.91
C PHE A 82 -6.25 -5.86 -7.07
N LEU A 83 -5.24 -6.66 -6.74
CA LEU A 83 -4.33 -7.30 -7.69
C LEU A 83 -5.08 -8.14 -8.73
N GLY A 84 -5.23 -7.63 -9.95
CA GLY A 84 -5.77 -8.36 -11.09
C GLY A 84 -4.84 -9.49 -11.54
N LEU A 85 -5.35 -10.40 -12.39
CA LEU A 85 -4.51 -11.42 -13.04
C LEU A 85 -3.38 -10.78 -13.86
N ASP A 86 -3.67 -9.63 -14.46
CA ASP A 86 -2.68 -8.84 -15.20
C ASP A 86 -1.56 -8.32 -14.29
N GLU A 87 -1.79 -8.20 -12.97
CA GLU A 87 -0.79 -7.77 -11.98
C GLU A 87 0.02 -8.94 -11.39
N LEU A 88 -0.16 -10.19 -11.84
CA LEU A 88 0.67 -11.32 -11.39
C LEU A 88 2.15 -11.13 -11.71
N HIS A 89 2.47 -10.33 -12.72
CA HIS A 89 3.85 -9.93 -13.02
C HIS A 89 4.52 -9.19 -11.86
N LEU A 90 3.77 -8.59 -10.93
CA LEU A 90 4.30 -7.95 -9.73
C LEU A 90 4.92 -8.96 -8.74
N ILE A 91 4.57 -10.26 -8.85
CA ILE A 91 5.16 -11.32 -8.02
C ILE A 91 6.54 -11.72 -8.55
N ASP A 92 6.74 -11.72 -9.87
CA ASP A 92 8.01 -12.10 -10.51
C ASP A 92 9.18 -11.25 -10.02
N ARG A 93 8.91 -9.98 -9.73
CA ARG A 93 9.89 -9.02 -9.19
C ARG A 93 9.71 -8.75 -7.70
N MET A 94 9.15 -9.69 -6.94
CA MET A 94 8.93 -9.49 -5.51
C MET A 94 10.24 -9.55 -4.70
N PHE A 95 11.23 -10.31 -5.19
CA PHE A 95 12.49 -10.54 -4.48
C PHE A 95 13.70 -10.11 -5.31
N THR A 96 14.71 -9.57 -4.63
CA THR A 96 16.03 -9.26 -5.17
C THR A 96 17.07 -10.20 -4.60
N SER A 97 18.15 -10.46 -5.34
CA SER A 97 19.30 -11.23 -4.86
C SER A 97 20.12 -10.47 -3.79
N THR A 98 19.93 -9.16 -3.67
CA THR A 98 20.70 -8.31 -2.76
C THR A 98 19.94 -8.06 -1.46
N ALA A 99 20.46 -8.57 -0.34
CA ALA A 99 19.88 -8.30 0.98
C ALA A 99 20.06 -6.84 1.40
N ARG A 100 18.95 -6.15 1.70
CA ARG A 100 18.90 -4.77 2.21
C ARG A 100 18.51 -4.78 3.68
N TRP A 101 19.49 -4.94 4.56
CA TRP A 101 19.30 -5.01 6.02
C TRP A 101 18.77 -3.74 6.65
N GLU A 102 18.97 -2.60 5.99
CA GLU A 102 18.42 -1.33 6.41
C GLU A 102 16.89 -1.31 6.30
N ILE A 103 16.30 -2.24 5.53
CA ILE A 103 14.85 -2.41 5.38
C ILE A 103 14.17 -1.14 4.82
N PRO A 104 14.64 -0.61 3.67
CA PRO A 104 14.02 0.55 3.06
C PRO A 104 12.58 0.24 2.62
N THR A 105 11.71 1.25 2.68
CA THR A 105 10.35 1.13 2.17
C THR A 105 10.35 1.19 0.64
N LEU A 106 11.13 2.10 0.06
CA LEU A 106 11.29 2.31 -1.39
C LEU A 106 12.72 2.71 -1.71
N GLN A 107 13.27 2.23 -2.83
CA GLN A 107 14.58 2.65 -3.34
C GLN A 107 14.50 2.99 -4.83
N LEU A 108 14.69 4.26 -5.16
CA LEU A 108 14.72 4.77 -6.53
C LEU A 108 16.14 5.23 -6.87
N GLY A 109 16.93 4.32 -7.43
CA GLY A 109 18.35 4.55 -7.73
C GLY A 109 19.14 4.88 -6.45
N ARG A 110 19.62 6.13 -6.34
CA ARG A 110 20.35 6.63 -5.17
C ARG A 110 19.45 7.20 -4.07
N ARG A 111 18.15 7.33 -4.31
CA ARG A 111 17.20 7.87 -3.33
C ARG A 111 16.53 6.71 -2.59
N THR A 112 16.48 6.83 -1.27
CA THR A 112 15.85 5.82 -0.41
C THR A 112 14.80 6.51 0.44
N MET A 113 13.60 5.92 0.49
CA MET A 113 12.53 6.36 1.38
C MET A 113 12.48 5.42 2.58
N TRP A 114 12.56 6.04 3.76
CA TRP A 114 12.49 5.39 5.05
C TRP A 114 11.13 5.72 5.68
N LEU A 115 10.24 4.73 5.81
CA LEU A 115 9.11 4.81 6.74
C LEU A 115 9.53 4.13 8.05
N GLY A 116 10.55 4.73 8.69
CA GLY A 116 11.11 4.29 9.97
C GLY A 116 11.61 2.84 10.01
N HIS A 117 11.40 2.20 11.17
CA HIS A 117 11.81 0.81 11.46
C HIS A 117 10.61 -0.13 11.58
N GLU A 118 9.42 0.29 11.18
CA GLU A 118 8.15 -0.41 11.35
C GLU A 118 8.19 -1.83 10.78
N PRO A 119 8.72 -2.09 9.56
CA PRO A 119 8.79 -3.45 9.05
C PRO A 119 9.76 -4.32 9.87
N ALA A 120 10.88 -3.76 10.34
CA ALA A 120 11.83 -4.49 11.18
C ALA A 120 11.22 -4.83 12.56
N ILE A 121 10.55 -3.87 13.20
CA ILE A 121 9.83 -4.05 14.46
C ILE A 121 8.74 -5.11 14.29
N GLY A 122 7.96 -5.03 13.20
CA GLY A 122 6.97 -6.04 12.83
C GLY A 122 7.59 -7.43 12.71
N GLY A 123 8.72 -7.55 12.01
CA GLY A 123 9.47 -8.80 11.89
C GLY A 123 9.91 -9.37 13.23
N VAL A 124 10.50 -8.55 14.10
CA VAL A 124 10.93 -8.97 15.46
C VAL A 124 9.74 -9.43 16.30
N LEU A 125 8.63 -8.68 16.29
CA LEU A 125 7.40 -9.07 16.98
C LEU A 125 6.83 -10.39 16.41
N GLY A 126 6.91 -10.58 15.09
CA GLY A 126 6.51 -11.81 14.41
C GLY A 126 7.30 -13.01 14.90
N LEU A 127 8.64 -12.88 14.91
CA LEU A 127 9.53 -13.90 15.45
C LEU A 127 9.27 -14.16 16.94
N ALA A 128 9.00 -13.12 17.74
CA ALA A 128 8.66 -13.27 19.15
C ALA A 128 7.36 -14.07 19.35
N VAL A 129 6.30 -13.80 18.59
CA VAL A 129 5.06 -14.58 18.63
C VAL A 129 5.31 -16.04 18.27
N LEU A 130 6.04 -16.31 17.18
CA LEU A 130 6.38 -17.67 16.75
C LEU A 130 7.24 -18.40 17.80
N GLY A 131 8.22 -17.72 18.39
CA GLY A 131 9.07 -18.24 19.45
C GLY A 131 8.29 -18.56 20.72
N LEU A 132 7.41 -17.66 21.17
CA LEU A 132 6.53 -17.89 22.33
C LEU A 132 5.56 -19.05 22.11
N LEU A 133 5.06 -19.20 20.88
CA LEU A 133 4.23 -20.33 20.46
C LEU A 133 5.00 -21.65 20.52
N ALA A 134 6.22 -21.68 19.96
CA ALA A 134 7.08 -22.86 19.97
C ALA A 134 7.51 -23.24 21.40
N ALA A 135 7.95 -22.28 22.21
CA ALA A 135 8.37 -22.49 23.59
C ALA A 135 7.24 -23.03 24.46
N ARG A 136 6.01 -22.51 24.30
CA ARG A 136 4.84 -23.05 25.00
C ARG A 136 4.56 -24.51 24.61
N ARG A 137 4.65 -24.84 23.32
CA ARG A 137 4.48 -26.22 22.85
C ARG A 137 5.53 -27.14 23.48
N TRP A 138 6.78 -26.69 23.56
CA TRP A 138 7.87 -27.44 24.16
C TRP A 138 7.68 -27.67 25.66
N TRP A 139 7.41 -26.63 26.44
CA TRP A 139 7.33 -26.72 27.91
C TRP A 139 6.04 -27.35 28.44
N SER A 140 4.93 -27.22 27.72
CA SER A 140 3.67 -27.76 28.21
C SER A 140 3.58 -29.29 28.09
N GLY A 141 4.49 -29.94 27.34
CA GLY A 141 4.43 -31.37 27.02
C GLY A 141 3.12 -31.80 26.30
N ALA A 142 2.21 -30.85 26.12
CA ALA A 142 0.88 -31.09 25.60
C ALA A 142 0.97 -31.08 24.08
N PRO A 143 0.45 -32.11 23.40
CA PRO A 143 0.38 -32.12 21.94
C PRO A 143 -0.49 -30.98 21.38
N ARG A 144 -1.22 -30.28 22.24
CA ARG A 144 -2.01 -29.10 21.92
C ARG A 144 -1.71 -27.98 22.90
N LEU A 145 -1.20 -26.87 22.37
CA LEU A 145 -1.44 -25.54 22.90
C LEU A 145 -2.95 -25.43 23.20
N GLY A 146 -3.35 -25.24 24.46
CA GLY A 146 -4.75 -25.15 24.92
C GLY A 146 -5.49 -23.91 24.41
N TRP A 147 -5.35 -23.64 23.12
CA TRP A 147 -5.86 -22.47 22.44
C TRP A 147 -7.29 -22.73 22.02
N ARG A 148 -8.05 -21.64 21.99
CA ARG A 148 -9.38 -21.71 21.40
C ARG A 148 -9.24 -21.85 19.89
N PRO A 149 -10.09 -22.66 19.25
CA PRO A 149 -10.19 -22.73 17.79
C PRO A 149 -10.24 -21.32 17.17
N GLY A 150 -9.24 -20.99 16.37
CA GLY A 150 -9.11 -19.90 15.41
C GLY A 150 -7.94 -18.98 15.73
N THR A 151 -7.47 -19.02 16.98
CA THR A 151 -6.53 -18.03 17.51
C THR A 151 -5.08 -18.37 17.19
N GLY A 152 -4.73 -19.66 17.11
CA GLY A 152 -3.36 -20.10 16.84
C GLY A 152 -2.98 -19.89 15.39
N GLY A 153 -3.87 -20.31 14.47
CA GLY A 153 -3.66 -20.13 13.03
C GLY A 153 -3.53 -18.67 12.65
N ALA A 154 -4.41 -17.80 13.18
CA ALA A 154 -4.38 -16.37 12.89
C ALA A 154 -3.09 -15.71 13.39
N ALA A 155 -2.66 -16.02 14.62
CA ALA A 155 -1.42 -15.48 15.18
C ALA A 155 -0.18 -15.91 14.36
N VAL A 156 -0.13 -17.18 13.93
CA VAL A 156 0.95 -17.68 13.07
C VAL A 156 0.94 -16.99 11.71
N ALA A 157 -0.23 -16.87 11.06
CA ALA A 157 -0.34 -16.24 9.75
C ALA A 157 0.06 -14.76 9.79
N LEU A 158 -0.39 -14.02 10.81
CA LEU A 158 -0.02 -12.63 11.02
C LEU A 158 1.48 -12.47 11.32
N ALA A 159 2.04 -13.36 12.14
CA ALA A 159 3.47 -13.35 12.44
C ALA A 159 4.32 -13.68 11.21
N ALA A 160 3.90 -14.67 10.41
CA ALA A 160 4.56 -15.01 9.15
C ALA A 160 4.51 -13.85 8.16
N LEU A 161 3.36 -13.15 8.05
CA LEU A 161 3.24 -11.96 7.23
C LEU A 161 4.14 -10.83 7.72
N ALA A 162 4.21 -10.59 9.03
CA ALA A 162 5.10 -9.58 9.61
C ALA A 162 6.58 -9.88 9.30
N VAL A 163 6.99 -11.15 9.40
CA VAL A 163 8.34 -11.60 9.02
C VAL A 163 8.58 -11.46 7.51
N LEU A 164 7.61 -11.84 6.67
CA LEU A 164 7.69 -11.68 5.22
C LEU A 164 7.90 -10.21 4.85
N VAL A 165 7.09 -9.33 5.41
CA VAL A 165 7.18 -7.87 5.22
C VAL A 165 8.50 -7.31 5.74
N ALA A 166 9.19 -8.00 6.67
CA ALA A 166 10.48 -7.60 7.21
C ALA A 166 11.68 -8.11 6.39
N LEU A 167 11.51 -9.07 5.47
CA LEU A 167 12.63 -9.72 4.78
C LEU A 167 13.53 -8.71 4.04
N PRO A 168 14.86 -8.80 4.16
CA PRO A 168 15.78 -7.87 3.50
C PRO A 168 15.86 -8.08 1.98
N TRP A 169 15.32 -9.16 1.44
CA TRP A 169 15.32 -9.48 0.01
C TRP A 169 14.11 -8.95 -0.76
N LEU A 170 13.19 -8.23 -0.12
CA LEU A 170 12.05 -7.63 -0.83
C LEU A 170 12.52 -6.54 -1.81
N ASP A 171 12.18 -6.67 -3.10
CA ASP A 171 12.59 -5.70 -4.12
C ASP A 171 11.71 -4.46 -4.11
N VAL A 172 12.12 -3.47 -3.32
CA VAL A 172 11.46 -2.18 -3.19
C VAL A 172 11.91 -1.16 -4.25
N GLY A 173 12.41 -1.62 -5.40
CA GLY A 173 12.86 -0.78 -6.51
C GLY A 173 11.74 -0.08 -7.29
N ASP A 174 10.50 -0.53 -7.12
CA ASP A 174 9.34 -0.12 -7.91
C ASP A 174 8.27 0.54 -7.02
N VAL A 175 7.88 1.77 -7.37
CA VAL A 175 6.81 2.57 -6.72
C VAL A 175 5.41 1.98 -6.89
N GLN A 176 5.22 1.07 -7.85
CA GLN A 176 4.01 0.30 -8.01
C GLN A 176 4.16 -1.15 -7.54
N GLY A 177 5.38 -1.58 -7.24
CA GLY A 177 5.70 -2.94 -6.87
C GLY A 177 4.99 -3.40 -5.59
N LEU A 178 4.60 -4.68 -5.59
CA LEU A 178 4.03 -5.33 -4.40
C LEU A 178 4.92 -5.20 -3.15
N PRO A 179 6.26 -5.34 -3.22
CA PRO A 179 7.13 -5.16 -2.06
C PRO A 179 7.01 -3.78 -1.41
N PHE A 180 6.97 -2.71 -2.20
CA PHE A 180 6.79 -1.35 -1.71
C PHE A 180 5.45 -1.20 -0.99
N ARG A 181 4.36 -1.67 -1.62
CA ARG A 181 3.01 -1.64 -1.04
C ARG A 181 2.97 -2.42 0.29
N LEU A 182 3.60 -3.59 0.36
CA LEU A 182 3.71 -4.41 1.56
C LEU A 182 4.46 -3.68 2.69
N ARG A 183 5.55 -2.98 2.38
CA ARG A 183 6.31 -2.19 3.36
C ARG A 183 5.51 -1.01 3.90
N ILE A 184 4.77 -0.29 3.05
CA ILE A 184 3.92 0.82 3.50
C ILE A 184 2.85 0.34 4.49
N VAL A 185 2.28 -0.85 4.25
CA VAL A 185 1.24 -1.42 5.12
C VAL A 185 1.80 -2.25 6.27
N ALA A 186 3.12 -2.24 6.53
CA ALA A 186 3.77 -3.05 7.56
C ALA A 186 3.21 -2.79 8.98
N PHE A 187 2.68 -1.59 9.23
CA PHE A 187 2.06 -1.23 10.49
C PHE A 187 0.86 -2.14 10.83
N VAL A 188 0.18 -2.72 9.83
CA VAL A 188 -1.00 -3.57 10.02
C VAL A 188 -0.63 -4.91 10.67
N PRO A 189 0.22 -5.77 10.04
CA PRO A 189 0.64 -7.00 10.68
C PRO A 189 1.43 -6.70 11.97
N MET A 190 2.24 -5.64 12.02
CA MET A 190 2.94 -5.23 13.24
C MET A 190 1.98 -4.99 14.41
N ALA A 191 0.91 -4.23 14.22
CA ALA A 191 -0.06 -3.93 15.28
C ALA A 191 -0.76 -5.22 15.78
N LEU A 192 -1.18 -6.08 14.85
CA LEU A 192 -1.89 -7.33 15.18
C LEU A 192 -0.97 -8.34 15.89
N VAL A 193 0.28 -8.46 15.44
CA VAL A 193 1.27 -9.33 16.06
C VAL A 193 1.74 -8.77 17.41
N GLY A 194 1.90 -7.44 17.53
CA GLY A 194 2.17 -6.78 18.80
C GLY A 194 1.07 -7.04 19.83
N ALA A 195 -0.20 -6.93 19.43
CA ALA A 195 -1.34 -7.28 20.27
C ALA A 195 -1.34 -8.77 20.67
N ALA A 196 -1.00 -9.66 19.74
CA ALA A 196 -0.87 -11.09 20.03
C ALA A 196 0.27 -11.37 21.03
N ALA A 197 1.46 -10.79 20.81
CA ALA A 197 2.61 -10.91 21.70
C ALA A 197 2.29 -10.40 23.11
N ALA A 198 1.71 -9.20 23.21
CA ALA A 198 1.27 -8.62 24.47
C ALA A 198 0.24 -9.50 25.18
N GLY A 199 -0.78 -9.97 24.46
CA GLY A 199 -1.78 -10.88 25.01
C GLY A 199 -1.18 -12.19 25.53
N LEU A 200 -0.18 -12.74 24.83
CA LEU A 200 0.52 -13.96 25.23
C LEU A 200 1.39 -13.76 26.47
N ALA A 201 2.12 -12.66 26.53
CA ALA A 201 2.96 -12.29 27.68
C ALA A 201 2.11 -12.03 28.92
N LEU A 202 1.04 -11.24 28.75
CA LEU A 202 0.14 -10.82 29.82
C LEU A 202 -0.81 -11.92 30.30
N ALA A 203 -0.99 -13.01 29.54
CA ALA A 203 -1.91 -14.10 29.91
C ALA A 203 -1.60 -14.75 31.27
N ARG A 204 -0.37 -14.62 31.77
CA ARG A 204 0.05 -15.15 33.08
C ARG A 204 -0.13 -14.18 34.24
N VAL A 205 -0.57 -12.97 33.96
CA VAL A 205 -0.68 -11.89 34.94
C VAL A 205 -2.14 -11.73 35.37
N THR A 206 -2.35 -11.25 36.60
CA THR A 206 -3.70 -11.02 37.14
C THR A 206 -4.51 -10.07 36.24
N PRO A 207 -5.85 -10.17 36.20
CA PRO A 207 -6.70 -9.25 35.43
C PRO A 207 -6.43 -7.78 35.74
N THR A 208 -6.20 -7.44 37.01
CA THR A 208 -5.92 -6.07 37.46
C THR A 208 -4.62 -5.55 36.88
N THR A 209 -3.51 -6.29 37.02
CA THR A 209 -2.22 -5.85 36.46
C THR A 209 -2.28 -5.74 34.94
N ARG A 210 -3.02 -6.62 34.25
CA ARG A 210 -3.23 -6.48 32.80
C ARG A 210 -3.92 -5.18 32.42
N ALA A 211 -4.99 -4.82 33.14
CA ALA A 211 -5.70 -3.57 32.92
C ALA A 211 -4.80 -2.36 33.20
N THR A 212 -4.01 -2.39 34.29
CA THR A 212 -3.06 -1.34 34.62
C THR A 212 -1.97 -1.18 33.57
N VAL A 213 -1.36 -2.27 33.10
CA VAL A 213 -0.32 -2.24 32.04
C VAL A 213 -0.90 -1.72 30.72
N ALA A 214 -2.10 -2.16 30.34
CA ALA A 214 -2.75 -1.68 29.12
C ALA A 214 -3.10 -0.18 29.22
N LEU A 215 -3.59 0.27 30.37
CA LEU A 215 -3.90 1.68 30.61
C LEU A 215 -2.63 2.54 30.62
N ALA A 216 -1.59 2.10 31.34
CA ALA A 216 -0.30 2.78 31.38
C ALA A 216 0.30 2.90 29.98
N PHE A 217 0.29 1.80 29.20
CA PHE A 217 0.73 1.83 27.80
C PHE A 217 -0.10 2.81 26.97
N ALA A 218 -1.43 2.80 27.09
CA ALA A 218 -2.29 3.72 26.34
C ALA A 218 -2.02 5.19 26.70
N VAL A 219 -1.89 5.52 27.99
CA VAL A 219 -1.58 6.86 28.49
C VAL A 219 -0.19 7.31 28.01
N THR A 220 0.83 6.46 28.18
CA THR A 220 2.18 6.74 27.70
C THR A 220 2.22 6.89 26.19
N TRP A 221 1.53 6.02 25.44
CA TRP A 221 1.46 6.10 23.99
C TRP A 221 0.83 7.40 23.52
N VAL A 222 -0.31 7.80 24.09
CA VAL A 222 -1.00 9.05 23.78
C VAL A 222 -0.14 10.26 24.19
N GLY A 223 0.50 10.22 25.36
CA GLY A 223 1.36 11.30 25.85
C GLY A 223 2.69 11.44 25.11
N LEU A 224 3.21 10.36 24.53
CA LEU A 224 4.41 10.36 23.70
C LEU A 224 4.12 10.60 22.21
N GLN A 225 2.85 10.64 21.79
CA GLN A 225 2.55 11.05 20.42
C GLN A 225 2.96 12.51 20.24
N PRO A 226 3.79 12.83 19.22
CA PRO A 226 4.00 14.23 18.88
C PRO A 226 2.64 14.87 18.58
N PRO A 227 2.35 16.07 19.12
CA PRO A 227 1.05 16.72 18.95
C PRO A 227 0.72 17.03 17.48
N TRP A 228 1.73 16.96 16.60
CA TRP A 228 1.61 17.16 15.16
C TRP A 228 2.38 16.05 14.44
N ARG A 229 1.69 15.20 13.69
CA ARG A 229 2.30 14.30 12.71
C ARG A 229 2.16 14.94 11.34
N ASP A 230 3.20 15.65 10.91
CA ASP A 230 3.29 16.17 9.54
C ASP A 230 3.80 15.12 8.54
N GLU A 231 4.24 13.96 9.03
CA GLU A 231 4.67 12.83 8.22
C GLU A 231 3.50 12.30 7.38
N GLY A 232 3.69 12.28 6.06
CA GLY A 232 2.65 11.88 5.11
C GLY A 232 1.62 12.97 4.78
N VAL A 233 1.70 14.15 5.40
CA VAL A 233 0.88 15.31 5.03
C VAL A 233 1.53 16.01 3.85
N VAL A 234 0.98 15.82 2.66
CA VAL A 234 1.42 16.57 1.49
C VAL A 234 0.75 17.95 1.52
N ARG A 235 1.53 18.98 1.84
CA ARG A 235 1.06 20.37 1.80
C ARG A 235 1.21 20.89 0.37
N ALA A 236 0.11 20.91 -0.37
CA ALA A 236 0.09 21.53 -1.69
C ALA A 236 0.40 23.03 -1.58
N HIS A 237 1.31 23.53 -2.42
CA HIS A 237 1.52 24.96 -2.54
C HIS A 237 0.22 25.62 -3.04
N PRO A 238 -0.25 26.74 -2.47
CA PRO A 238 -1.50 27.37 -2.88
C PRO A 238 -1.60 27.66 -4.38
N ALA A 239 -0.49 28.05 -5.01
CA ALA A 239 -0.45 28.27 -6.45
C ALA A 239 -0.71 26.99 -7.27
N MET A 240 -0.27 25.83 -6.78
CA MET A 240 -0.55 24.54 -7.42
C MET A 240 -2.03 24.18 -7.30
N VAL A 241 -2.62 24.39 -6.12
CA VAL A 241 -4.06 24.17 -5.92
C VAL A 241 -4.87 25.08 -6.85
N SER A 242 -4.54 26.37 -6.91
CA SER A 242 -5.18 27.31 -7.82
C SER A 242 -4.97 26.92 -9.29
N ALA A 243 -3.78 26.43 -9.66
CA ALA A 243 -3.51 25.98 -11.01
C ALA A 243 -4.31 24.72 -11.40
N VAL A 244 -4.57 23.81 -10.44
CA VAL A 244 -5.46 22.66 -10.66
C VAL A 244 -6.91 23.10 -10.78
N ILE A 245 -7.40 23.97 -9.89
CA ILE A 245 -8.78 24.48 -9.95
C ILE A 245 -9.02 25.19 -11.28
N ALA A 246 -8.04 25.94 -11.78
CA ALA A 246 -8.11 26.63 -13.07
C ALA A 246 -8.15 25.68 -14.29
N LEU A 247 -7.98 24.36 -14.12
CA LEU A 247 -8.22 23.40 -15.19
C LEU A 247 -9.71 23.11 -15.38
N ASP A 248 -10.54 23.33 -14.36
CA ASP A 248 -11.99 23.12 -14.43
C ASP A 248 -12.61 24.07 -15.47
N GLY A 249 -13.25 23.49 -16.48
CA GLY A 249 -13.77 24.21 -17.65
C GLY A 249 -12.71 24.71 -18.65
N ALA A 250 -11.42 24.47 -18.41
CA ALA A 250 -10.35 24.81 -19.36
C ALA A 250 -10.06 23.68 -20.35
N LEU A 251 -10.39 22.43 -20.01
CA LEU A 251 -10.24 21.27 -20.89
C LEU A 251 -11.60 20.91 -21.52
N PRO A 252 -11.61 20.23 -22.68
CA PRO A 252 -12.84 19.66 -23.24
C PRO A 252 -13.56 18.72 -22.26
N ASP A 253 -14.89 18.61 -22.38
CA ASP A 253 -15.71 17.78 -21.49
C ASP A 253 -15.36 16.28 -21.54
N ASP A 254 -14.83 15.82 -22.68
CA ASP A 254 -14.38 14.44 -22.90
C ASP A 254 -12.89 14.22 -22.60
N ALA A 255 -12.20 15.22 -22.04
CA ALA A 255 -10.78 15.13 -21.75
C ALA A 255 -10.46 14.05 -20.70
N MET A 256 -9.46 13.24 -21.03
CA MET A 256 -8.88 12.23 -20.17
C MET A 256 -7.45 12.63 -19.83
N VAL A 257 -7.20 12.88 -18.55
CA VAL A 257 -5.99 13.55 -18.11
C VAL A 257 -4.90 12.54 -17.73
N VAL A 258 -3.69 12.77 -18.21
CA VAL A 258 -2.50 11.99 -17.86
C VAL A 258 -1.51 12.90 -17.15
N ILE A 259 -1.14 12.56 -15.90
CA ILE A 259 -0.28 13.38 -15.04
C ILE A 259 0.87 12.52 -14.52
N PRO A 260 2.13 13.01 -14.54
CA PRO A 260 3.28 12.21 -14.11
C PRO A 260 3.44 12.15 -12.57
N GLU A 261 2.51 12.70 -11.78
CA GLU A 261 2.69 12.90 -10.34
C GLU A 261 1.37 12.62 -9.60
N ARG A 262 1.42 11.77 -8.57
CA ARG A 262 0.23 11.23 -7.89
C ARG A 262 -0.58 12.28 -7.15
N HIS A 263 0.07 13.25 -6.52
CA HIS A 263 -0.63 14.27 -5.75
C HIS A 263 -1.46 15.19 -6.66
N ILE A 264 -0.92 15.61 -7.78
CA ILE A 264 -1.63 16.41 -8.80
C ILE A 264 -2.71 15.57 -9.47
N LEU A 265 -2.46 14.27 -9.73
CA LEU A 265 -3.52 13.37 -10.18
C LEU A 265 -4.70 13.37 -9.22
N PHE A 266 -4.45 13.18 -7.92
CA PHE A 266 -5.50 13.21 -6.91
C PHE A 266 -6.23 14.56 -6.89
N MET A 267 -5.48 15.67 -6.90
CA MET A 267 -6.07 17.02 -6.91
C MET A 267 -6.93 17.26 -8.15
N VAL A 268 -6.46 16.87 -9.34
CA VAL A 268 -7.22 17.02 -10.59
C VAL A 268 -8.51 16.21 -10.51
N ALA A 269 -8.43 14.92 -10.20
CA ALA A 269 -9.63 14.08 -10.05
C ALA A 269 -10.60 14.61 -8.99
N TRP A 270 -10.07 15.21 -7.91
CA TRP A 270 -10.88 15.74 -6.82
C TRP A 270 -11.54 17.08 -7.14
N TYR A 271 -10.79 18.07 -7.62
CA TYR A 271 -11.27 19.43 -7.83
C TYR A 271 -12.01 19.60 -9.15
N THR A 272 -11.55 18.95 -10.22
CA THR A 272 -12.07 19.15 -11.59
C THR A 272 -13.00 18.04 -12.06
N ARG A 273 -13.00 16.90 -11.35
CA ARG A 273 -13.73 15.67 -11.72
C ARG A 273 -13.34 15.04 -13.06
N TYR A 274 -12.30 15.53 -13.74
CA TYR A 274 -11.77 14.84 -14.91
C TYR A 274 -11.25 13.44 -14.55
N PRO A 275 -11.50 12.44 -15.42
CA PRO A 275 -10.83 11.15 -15.33
C PRO A 275 -9.32 11.35 -15.46
N ALA A 276 -8.54 10.75 -14.55
CA ALA A 276 -7.10 11.00 -14.46
C ALA A 276 -6.28 9.71 -14.27
N TRP A 277 -5.15 9.60 -14.98
CA TRP A 277 -4.24 8.44 -14.96
C TRP A 277 -2.79 8.88 -14.82
N LEU A 278 -1.96 7.99 -14.24
CA LEU A 278 -0.51 8.21 -14.18
C LEU A 278 0.17 7.91 -15.51
N HIS A 279 -0.33 6.90 -16.23
CA HIS A 279 0.26 6.37 -17.43
C HIS A 279 -0.66 6.58 -18.63
N PRO A 280 -0.12 6.93 -19.80
CA PRO A 280 -0.91 7.21 -20.99
C PRO A 280 -1.50 5.95 -21.64
N ASP A 281 -0.94 4.77 -21.37
CA ASP A 281 -1.17 3.54 -22.16
C ASP A 281 -2.65 3.09 -22.19
N HIS A 282 -3.42 3.44 -21.17
CA HIS A 282 -4.84 3.08 -21.06
C HIS A 282 -5.81 4.18 -21.54
N VAL A 283 -5.28 5.33 -21.96
CA VAL A 283 -6.09 6.49 -22.34
C VAL A 283 -6.09 6.64 -23.87
N PRO A 284 -7.25 6.59 -24.56
CA PRO A 284 -7.29 6.78 -25.99
C PRO A 284 -6.71 8.14 -26.40
N GLU A 285 -5.87 8.16 -27.44
CA GLU A 285 -5.09 9.34 -27.80
C GLU A 285 -5.93 10.56 -28.18
N ALA A 286 -7.11 10.34 -28.78
CA ALA A 286 -8.03 11.40 -29.18
C ALA A 286 -8.54 12.23 -28.00
N HIS A 287 -8.65 11.61 -26.81
CA HIS A 287 -9.16 12.24 -25.59
C HIS A 287 -8.04 12.61 -24.61
N ARG A 288 -6.79 12.25 -24.92
CA ARG A 288 -5.67 12.31 -23.97
C ARG A 288 -5.09 13.71 -23.85
N TRP A 289 -5.07 14.23 -22.62
CA TRP A 289 -4.44 15.49 -22.25
C TRP A 289 -3.34 15.26 -21.22
N ARG A 290 -2.11 15.66 -21.56
CA ARG A 290 -0.95 15.56 -20.68
C ARG A 290 -0.79 16.80 -19.84
N ILE A 291 -0.74 16.66 -18.53
CA ILE A 291 -0.55 17.76 -17.60
C ILE A 291 0.81 17.63 -16.91
N MET A 292 1.58 18.71 -16.91
CA MET A 292 2.88 18.76 -16.25
C MET A 292 3.02 20.03 -15.41
N PRO A 293 3.66 19.95 -14.23
CA PRO A 293 4.00 21.15 -13.46
C PRO A 293 5.13 21.92 -14.13
N LEU A 294 5.08 23.24 -14.08
CA LEU A 294 6.10 24.12 -14.65
C LEU A 294 7.49 23.89 -14.02
N ALA A 295 7.53 23.52 -12.74
CA ALA A 295 8.76 23.12 -12.04
C ALA A 295 9.47 21.92 -12.71
N PHE A 296 8.73 21.02 -13.35
CA PHE A 296 9.30 19.87 -14.09
C PHE A 296 9.81 20.23 -15.48
N ILE A 297 9.18 21.23 -16.08
CA ILE A 297 9.57 21.73 -17.40
C ILE A 297 10.88 22.52 -17.27
N GLY A 298 10.98 23.39 -16.26
CA GLY A 298 12.11 24.30 -16.07
C GLY A 298 12.07 25.46 -17.06
N ARG A 299 12.23 26.69 -16.57
CA ARG A 299 12.24 27.90 -17.41
C ARG A 299 13.35 27.82 -18.46
N ASP A 300 13.03 28.19 -19.70
CA ASP A 300 13.94 28.20 -20.85
C ASP A 300 14.58 26.83 -21.14
N SER A 301 13.96 25.74 -20.68
CA SER A 301 14.39 24.41 -21.09
C SER A 301 14.04 24.16 -22.56
N PRO A 302 14.64 23.14 -23.22
CA PRO A 302 14.21 22.74 -24.55
C PRO A 302 12.71 22.41 -24.62
N LEU A 303 12.15 21.88 -23.53
CA LEU A 303 10.72 21.58 -23.44
C LEU A 303 9.87 22.85 -23.34
N ASP A 304 10.28 23.82 -22.51
CA ASP A 304 9.59 25.11 -22.38
C ASP A 304 9.53 25.85 -23.72
N ARG A 305 10.67 25.93 -24.43
CA ARG A 305 10.73 26.55 -25.75
C ARG A 305 9.85 25.85 -26.78
N ALA A 306 9.84 24.51 -26.78
CA ALA A 306 8.99 23.75 -27.69
C ALA A 306 7.50 23.94 -27.39
N LEU A 307 7.11 24.02 -26.11
CA LEU A 307 5.73 24.34 -25.71
C LEU A 307 5.33 25.76 -26.11
N MET A 308 6.23 26.74 -25.98
CA MET A 308 5.98 28.11 -26.47
C MET A 308 5.84 28.15 -27.99
N ALA A 309 6.69 27.42 -28.73
CA ALA A 309 6.57 27.30 -30.18
C ALA A 309 5.24 26.65 -30.60
N ALA A 310 4.81 25.61 -29.90
CA ALA A 310 3.53 24.93 -30.17
C ALA A 310 2.30 25.84 -29.98
N ARG A 311 2.39 26.88 -29.14
CA ARG A 311 1.31 27.89 -29.02
C ARG A 311 1.17 28.78 -30.24
N ALA A 312 2.26 28.97 -31.00
CA ALA A 312 2.30 29.80 -32.18
C ALA A 312 2.07 29.00 -33.48
N GLU A 313 2.09 27.67 -33.41
CA GLU A 313 1.96 26.79 -34.57
C GLU A 313 0.50 26.71 -35.06
N PRO A 314 0.21 27.11 -36.32
CA PRO A 314 -1.12 26.94 -36.89
C PRO A 314 -1.51 25.47 -37.02
N GLY A 315 -2.76 25.14 -36.70
CA GLY A 315 -3.29 23.78 -36.83
C GLY A 315 -3.02 22.86 -35.62
N LEU A 316 -2.32 23.35 -34.60
CA LEU A 316 -2.25 22.68 -33.30
C LEU A 316 -3.26 23.27 -32.32
N VAL A 317 -3.77 22.43 -31.43
CA VAL A 317 -4.48 22.90 -30.24
C VAL A 317 -3.41 23.38 -29.25
N ALA A 318 -3.50 24.66 -28.89
CA ALA A 318 -2.46 25.34 -28.12
C ALA A 318 -2.33 24.77 -26.69
N PRO A 319 -1.09 24.60 -26.17
CA PRO A 319 -0.86 24.25 -24.77
C PRO A 319 -1.47 25.27 -23.80
N ILE A 320 -2.28 24.81 -22.85
CA ILE A 320 -2.97 25.64 -21.85
C ILE A 320 -2.09 25.74 -20.61
N GLY A 321 -1.62 26.94 -20.27
CA GLY A 321 -0.90 27.17 -19.02
C GLY A 321 -1.84 27.67 -17.93
N THR A 322 -1.96 26.94 -16.82
CA THR A 322 -2.61 27.44 -15.62
C THR A 322 -1.56 28.03 -14.68
N HIS A 323 -1.77 29.28 -14.31
CA HIS A 323 -0.82 30.05 -13.50
C HIS A 323 0.61 30.15 -14.11
N PRO A 324 0.76 30.49 -15.41
CA PRO A 324 1.99 30.27 -16.20
C PRO A 324 3.23 31.05 -15.75
N ARG A 325 3.07 32.02 -14.84
CA ARG A 325 4.18 32.82 -14.30
C ARG A 325 4.75 32.28 -12.99
N HIS A 326 4.17 31.23 -12.42
CA HIS A 326 4.59 30.66 -11.15
C HIS A 326 5.22 29.28 -11.35
N PRO A 327 6.32 28.93 -10.65
CA PRO A 327 6.95 27.61 -10.78
C PRO A 327 6.00 26.42 -10.51
N ASP A 328 5.03 26.61 -9.61
CA ASP A 328 4.00 25.60 -9.29
C ASP A 328 2.74 25.68 -10.18
N GLY A 329 2.75 26.46 -11.26
CA GLY A 329 1.70 26.40 -12.27
C GLY A 329 1.73 25.09 -13.06
N LEU A 330 0.69 24.82 -13.85
CA LEU A 330 0.61 23.63 -14.69
C LEU A 330 0.53 24.01 -16.17
N VAL A 331 0.89 23.07 -17.03
CA VAL A 331 0.62 23.14 -18.46
C VAL A 331 -0.10 21.87 -18.88
N ALA A 332 -1.26 22.03 -19.50
CA ALA A 332 -2.03 20.97 -20.14
C ALA A 332 -1.78 20.99 -21.65
N VAL A 333 -1.50 19.81 -22.22
CA VAL A 333 -1.11 19.64 -23.63
C VAL A 333 -1.91 18.49 -24.24
N PRO A 334 -2.67 18.72 -25.33
CA PRO A 334 -3.30 17.64 -26.10
C PRO A 334 -2.26 16.66 -26.65
N GLU A 335 -2.59 15.38 -26.79
CA GLU A 335 -1.62 14.36 -27.22
C GLU A 335 -1.01 14.63 -28.60
N ALA A 336 -1.79 15.14 -29.56
CA ALA A 336 -1.29 15.51 -30.88
C ALA A 336 -0.22 16.61 -30.79
N THR A 337 -0.50 17.66 -30.00
CA THR A 337 0.45 18.74 -29.72
C THR A 337 1.68 18.23 -28.97
N TRP A 338 1.49 17.29 -28.04
CA TRP A 338 2.60 16.68 -27.29
C TRP A 338 3.58 15.93 -28.19
N ARG A 339 3.09 15.14 -29.16
CA ARG A 339 3.94 14.47 -30.15
C ARG A 339 4.77 15.46 -30.95
N TRP A 340 4.13 16.52 -31.44
CA TRP A 340 4.80 17.59 -32.16
C TRP A 340 5.91 18.24 -31.33
N VAL A 341 5.67 18.42 -30.03
CA VAL A 341 6.66 18.92 -29.07
C VAL A 341 7.82 17.94 -28.92
N LEU A 342 7.55 16.65 -28.72
CA LEU A 342 8.57 15.61 -28.55
C LEU A 342 9.52 15.52 -29.75
N ASP A 343 9.01 15.66 -30.98
CA ASP A 343 9.80 15.61 -32.21
C ASP A 343 10.83 16.74 -32.34
N ARG A 344 10.66 17.80 -31.55
CA ARG A 344 11.53 18.99 -31.53
C ARG A 344 12.48 19.02 -30.34
N LEU A 345 12.40 18.04 -29.45
CA LEU A 345 13.31 17.95 -28.31
C LEU A 345 14.65 17.33 -28.72
N PRO A 346 15.77 17.74 -28.08
CA PRO A 346 17.02 17.00 -28.18
C PRO A 346 16.84 15.54 -27.76
N GLU A 347 17.60 14.63 -28.37
CA GLU A 347 17.39 13.17 -28.24
C GLU A 347 17.22 12.70 -26.79
N ARG A 348 18.11 13.14 -25.89
CA ARG A 348 18.04 12.76 -24.47
C ARG A 348 16.76 13.23 -23.78
N ALA A 349 16.30 14.44 -24.09
CA ALA A 349 15.05 14.97 -23.54
C ALA A 349 13.84 14.26 -24.16
N ARG A 350 13.85 14.04 -25.48
CA ARG A 350 12.84 13.26 -26.20
C ARG A 350 12.65 11.88 -25.56
N GLN A 351 13.73 11.11 -25.41
CA GLN A 351 13.67 9.77 -24.76
C GLN A 351 13.11 9.83 -23.34
N ARG A 352 13.52 10.83 -22.54
CA ARG A 352 13.02 11.00 -21.17
C ARG A 352 11.51 11.26 -21.15
N PHE A 353 11.03 12.21 -21.95
CA PHE A 353 9.63 12.65 -21.93
C PHE A 353 8.69 11.70 -22.69
N GLN A 354 9.21 10.95 -23.67
CA GLN A 354 8.49 9.87 -24.34
C GLN A 354 8.16 8.71 -23.39
N ARG A 355 9.05 8.41 -22.43
CA ARG A 355 8.79 7.41 -21.37
C ARG A 355 7.77 7.86 -20.33
N TRP A 356 7.39 9.14 -20.35
CA TRP A 356 6.46 9.75 -19.39
C TRP A 356 6.84 9.46 -17.92
N PRO A 357 7.88 10.13 -17.40
CA PRO A 357 8.46 9.76 -16.11
C PRO A 357 7.46 10.03 -14.99
N THR A 358 6.90 8.97 -14.42
CA THR A 358 6.00 9.06 -13.26
C THR A 358 6.80 9.19 -11.96
N ILE A 359 6.25 9.93 -11.00
CA ILE A 359 6.91 10.43 -9.79
C ILE A 359 6.03 10.18 -8.58
#